data_AF-A0A2N5KNN2-F1
#
_entry.id   AF-A0A2N5KNN2-F1
#
_cell.length_a   1.000
_cell.length_b   1.000
_cell.length_c   1.000
_cell.angle_alpha   90.00
_cell.angle_beta   90.00
_cell.angle_gamma   90.00
#
_symmetry.space_group_name_H-M   'P 1'
#
loop_
_entity.id
_entity.type
_entity.pdbx_description
1 polymer ?
#
loop_
_entity_poly.entity_id
_entity_poly.type
_entity_poly.pdbx_seq_one_letter_code
_entity_poly.pdbx_strand_id
1 'polypeptide(L)'
;MRDFAARIDRALSAATKHGVRFSAGAGAGDVEMQQFAGGMDDEGQPGGRPHHLETPPGPRDPGSPDGSSKLCYFLDGVQSTREIGRIGAIPIVVTTVAATIINRCDRRFSRMEFEGGPPTVVRAVILPYSVGDEGVRALWKELSGAGLSGLGSDEVPHSPDLLLDSTEYADAPDPSDYVGLRERAMVRVRALRERLETELLRRWENDDRVLENGNDWIAVDGQLRDVRESNRRAIGLIKSVARSEFTGEDVGMLLDLDAGKRTTSFVP
;
A
#
# COMPACT_ATOMS: atom_id res chain seq x y z
N MET A 1 1.90 -7.63 19.73
CA MET A 1 2.76 -8.45 18.84
C MET A 1 2.87 -9.91 19.27
N ARG A 2 3.24 -10.23 20.53
CA ARG A 2 3.39 -11.63 21.03
C ARG A 2 2.16 -12.52 20.81
N ASP A 3 0.96 -11.98 20.97
CA ASP A 3 -0.28 -12.76 20.84
C ASP A 3 -0.58 -13.21 19.39
N PHE A 4 -0.27 -12.38 18.38
CA PHE A 4 -0.52 -12.73 16.97
C PHE A 4 0.43 -13.81 16.46
N ALA A 5 1.73 -13.67 16.73
CA ALA A 5 2.71 -14.70 16.40
C ALA A 5 2.39 -16.03 17.09
N ALA A 6 1.99 -16.00 18.37
CA ALA A 6 1.58 -17.20 19.09
C ALA A 6 0.32 -17.85 18.52
N ARG A 7 -0.65 -17.07 18.01
CA ARG A 7 -1.84 -17.60 17.31
C ARG A 7 -1.45 -18.30 16.01
N ILE A 8 -0.56 -17.71 15.21
CA ILE A 8 -0.06 -18.33 13.97
C ILE A 8 0.67 -19.63 14.28
N ASP A 9 1.58 -19.63 15.26
CA ASP A 9 2.35 -20.82 15.66
C ASP A 9 1.44 -21.97 16.13
N ARG A 10 0.41 -21.65 16.91
CA ARG A 10 -0.62 -22.62 17.29
C ARG A 10 -1.40 -23.17 16.09
N ALA A 11 -1.79 -22.31 15.15
CA ALA A 11 -2.52 -22.71 13.95
C ALA A 11 -1.67 -23.61 13.03
N LEU A 12 -0.39 -23.27 12.84
CA LEU A 12 0.57 -24.10 12.10
C LEU A 12 0.73 -25.46 12.78
N SER A 13 0.93 -25.48 14.10
CA SER A 13 1.05 -26.73 14.88
C SER A 13 -0.21 -27.59 14.80
N ALA A 14 -1.40 -26.98 14.83
CA ALA A 14 -2.67 -27.68 14.68
C ALA A 14 -2.84 -28.26 13.27
N ALA A 15 -2.51 -27.49 12.23
CA ALA A 15 -2.54 -27.95 10.84
C ALA A 15 -1.56 -29.12 10.60
N THR A 16 -0.37 -29.10 11.21
CA THR A 16 0.57 -30.24 11.14
C THR A 16 -0.02 -31.52 11.74
N LYS A 17 -0.77 -31.42 12.84
CA LYS A 17 -1.47 -32.58 13.42
C LYS A 17 -2.53 -33.16 12.48
N HIS A 18 -3.05 -32.36 11.56
CA HIS A 18 -3.97 -32.78 10.50
C HIS A 18 -3.25 -33.18 9.20
N GLY A 19 -1.93 -33.37 9.22
CA GLY A 19 -1.16 -33.90 8.09
C GLY A 19 -0.57 -32.84 7.15
N VAL A 20 -0.76 -31.54 7.43
CA VAL A 20 -0.16 -30.46 6.62
C VAL A 20 1.35 -30.43 6.80
N ARG A 21 2.09 -30.50 5.70
CA ARG A 21 3.56 -30.46 5.68
C ARG A 21 4.05 -29.07 5.32
N PHE A 22 4.74 -28.45 6.26
CA PHE A 22 5.37 -27.14 6.07
C PHE A 22 6.84 -27.29 5.70
N SER A 23 7.30 -26.47 4.75
CA SER A 23 8.73 -26.22 4.53
C SER A 23 9.07 -24.82 5.01
N ALA A 24 10.21 -24.67 5.67
CA ALA A 24 10.71 -23.36 6.10
C ALA A 24 10.89 -22.44 4.88
N GLY A 25 10.48 -21.18 5.02
CA GLY A 25 10.68 -20.17 3.99
C GLY A 25 12.16 -19.81 3.90
N ALA A 26 12.63 -19.43 2.71
CA ALA A 26 13.88 -18.68 2.61
C ALA A 26 13.68 -17.39 3.41
N GLY A 27 14.46 -17.19 4.48
CA GLY A 27 14.30 -16.05 5.39
C GLY A 27 14.21 -14.71 4.64
N ALA A 28 13.43 -13.78 5.19
CA ALA A 28 13.13 -12.47 4.62
C ALA A 28 14.34 -11.76 4.00
N GLY A 29 14.29 -11.56 2.68
CA GLY A 29 14.98 -10.43 2.03
C GLY A 29 14.09 -9.20 2.12
N ASP A 30 14.01 -8.60 3.30
CA ASP A 30 13.17 -7.42 3.62
C ASP A 30 13.71 -6.11 3.01
N VAL A 31 14.76 -6.16 2.17
CA VAL A 31 15.45 -4.97 1.64
C VAL A 31 15.58 -4.99 0.11
N GLU A 32 15.72 -6.15 -0.53
CA GLU A 32 16.04 -6.19 -1.96
C GLU A 32 14.80 -6.15 -2.87
N MET A 33 13.64 -6.67 -2.42
CA MET A 33 12.46 -6.69 -3.29
C MET A 33 11.77 -5.33 -3.46
N GLN A 34 11.95 -4.37 -2.54
CA GLN A 34 11.47 -3.00 -2.78
C GLN A 34 12.29 -2.27 -3.84
N GLN A 35 13.54 -2.69 -4.08
CA GLN A 35 14.41 -2.10 -5.10
C GLN A 35 14.19 -2.71 -6.49
N PHE A 36 13.67 -3.95 -6.58
CA PHE A 36 13.45 -4.65 -7.85
C PHE A 36 11.98 -4.89 -8.21
N ALA A 37 11.04 -4.77 -7.28
CA ALA A 37 9.61 -4.71 -7.58
C ALA A 37 9.22 -3.29 -8.02
N GLY A 38 9.92 -2.77 -9.04
CA GLY A 38 9.32 -1.79 -9.92
C GLY A 38 8.11 -2.48 -10.53
N GLY A 39 6.92 -2.15 -10.02
CA GLY A 39 5.68 -2.76 -10.49
C GLY A 39 5.62 -2.64 -12.00
N MET A 40 5.55 -3.78 -12.68
CA MET A 40 4.88 -3.85 -13.96
C MET A 40 3.39 -3.59 -13.68
N ASP A 41 3.06 -2.32 -13.43
CA ASP A 41 1.71 -1.85 -13.65
C ASP A 41 1.51 -1.94 -15.16
N ASP A 42 0.91 -3.05 -15.62
CA ASP A 42 0.44 -3.25 -16.99
C ASP A 42 -0.87 -2.48 -17.23
N GLU A 43 -0.90 -1.21 -16.83
CA GLU A 43 -1.78 -0.24 -17.48
C GLU A 43 -0.97 0.29 -18.66
N GLY A 44 -1.34 -0.04 -19.90
CA GLY A 44 -0.52 0.18 -21.09
C GLY A 44 0.29 1.47 -21.08
N GLN A 45 1.57 1.37 -21.46
CA GLN A 45 2.46 2.52 -21.68
C GLN A 45 1.68 3.64 -22.39
N PRO A 46 1.49 4.83 -21.78
CA PRO A 46 1.20 6.00 -22.57
C PRO A 46 2.46 6.25 -23.40
N GLY A 47 2.45 5.78 -24.66
CA GLY A 47 3.53 6.00 -25.63
C GLY A 47 3.59 7.46 -26.13
N GLY A 48 3.23 8.43 -25.30
CA GLY A 48 3.08 9.83 -25.66
C GLY A 48 4.04 10.73 -24.90
N ARG A 49 4.44 11.84 -25.54
CA ARG A 49 5.04 12.97 -24.82
C ARG A 49 4.00 13.55 -23.84
N PRO A 50 4.41 13.99 -22.64
CA PRO A 50 3.49 14.60 -21.68
C PRO A 50 2.76 15.80 -22.29
N HIS A 51 1.47 15.95 -21.98
CA HIS A 51 0.70 17.10 -22.44
C HIS A 51 0.88 18.26 -21.47
N HIS A 52 1.79 19.18 -21.81
CA HIS A 52 2.06 20.37 -21.03
C HIS A 52 0.86 21.33 -21.01
N LEU A 53 0.46 21.74 -19.80
CA LEU A 53 -0.63 22.69 -19.57
C LEU A 53 -0.14 24.15 -19.53
N GLU A 54 1.18 24.35 -19.50
CA GLU A 54 1.83 25.65 -19.48
C GLU A 54 2.78 25.78 -20.69
N THR A 55 2.72 26.89 -21.41
CA THR A 55 3.50 27.12 -22.65
C THR A 55 4.48 28.29 -22.48
N PRO A 56 5.75 28.17 -22.93
CA PRO A 56 6.40 26.96 -23.46
C PRO A 56 6.80 25.96 -22.35
N PRO A 57 6.90 24.65 -22.63
CA PRO A 57 7.45 23.67 -21.69
C PRO A 57 8.82 24.12 -21.15
N GLY A 58 9.07 23.91 -19.86
CA GLY A 58 10.34 24.29 -19.25
C GLY A 58 10.30 24.43 -17.73
N PRO A 59 11.45 24.78 -17.11
CA PRO A 59 11.52 25.12 -15.70
C PRO A 59 10.61 26.30 -15.35
N ARG A 60 10.07 26.28 -14.14
CA ARG A 60 9.28 27.34 -13.54
C ARG A 60 9.78 27.64 -12.15
N ASP A 61 9.84 28.93 -11.85
CA ASP A 61 10.00 29.42 -10.49
C ASP A 61 8.63 29.40 -9.81
N PRO A 62 8.43 28.64 -8.72
CA PRO A 62 7.17 28.69 -7.97
C PRO A 62 6.97 30.02 -7.22
N GLY A 63 7.97 30.90 -7.19
CA GLY A 63 7.97 32.16 -6.46
C GLY A 63 8.58 32.02 -5.06
N SER A 64 8.72 33.16 -4.38
CA SER A 64 9.18 33.16 -2.99
C SER A 64 8.02 32.79 -2.06
N PRO A 65 8.19 31.81 -1.15
CA PRO A 65 7.15 31.51 -0.16
C PRO A 65 7.01 32.69 0.80
N ASP A 66 5.77 33.03 1.15
CA ASP A 66 5.44 34.04 2.17
C ASP A 66 5.66 33.54 3.61
N GLY A 67 6.18 32.30 3.75
CA GLY A 67 6.40 31.62 5.02
C GLY A 67 5.15 30.92 5.57
N SER A 68 3.98 31.10 4.95
CA SER A 68 2.76 30.37 5.27
C SER A 68 2.66 29.10 4.41
N SER A 69 2.11 28.04 4.98
CA SER A 69 1.79 26.82 4.24
C SER A 69 0.45 26.29 4.70
N LYS A 70 -0.38 25.90 3.75
CA LYS A 70 -1.63 25.20 4.00
C LYS A 70 -1.47 23.68 3.99
N LEU A 71 -0.27 23.17 3.70
CA LEU A 71 0.06 21.75 3.84
C LEU A 71 0.26 21.42 5.32
N CYS A 72 -0.87 21.19 5.99
CA CYS A 72 -0.96 20.97 7.42
C CYS A 72 -1.01 19.49 7.77
N TYR A 73 -1.26 18.60 6.81
CA TYR A 73 -1.41 17.17 7.07
C TYR A 73 -0.53 16.32 6.15
N PHE A 74 -0.07 15.18 6.65
CA PHE A 74 0.76 14.23 5.94
C PHE A 74 0.22 12.83 6.19
N LEU A 75 -0.20 12.13 5.13
CA LEU A 75 -0.58 10.73 5.15
C LEU A 75 0.58 9.89 4.62
N ASP A 76 0.99 8.92 5.42
CA ASP A 76 2.02 7.96 5.05
C ASP A 76 1.62 6.58 5.61
N GLY A 77 2.05 5.54 4.91
CA GLY A 77 1.86 4.16 5.33
C GLY A 77 3.09 3.31 5.06
N VAL A 78 3.33 2.41 6.00
CA VAL A 78 4.50 1.53 6.04
C VAL A 78 4.05 0.08 6.12
N GLN A 79 4.90 -0.81 5.64
CA GLN A 79 4.67 -2.25 5.72
C GLN A 79 5.97 -3.00 6.00
N SER A 80 5.87 -4.13 6.69
CA SER A 80 6.94 -5.12 6.86
C SER A 80 6.37 -6.50 6.54
N THR A 81 7.03 -7.23 5.66
CA THR A 81 6.47 -8.44 5.05
C THR A 81 7.49 -9.56 5.05
N ARG A 82 7.05 -10.76 5.44
CA ARG A 82 7.90 -11.95 5.51
C ARG A 82 7.17 -13.18 5.01
N GLU A 83 7.81 -13.93 4.13
CA GLU A 83 7.44 -15.31 3.88
C GLU A 83 7.92 -16.17 5.07
N ILE A 84 6.98 -16.84 5.74
CA ILE A 84 7.28 -17.65 6.93
C ILE A 84 7.42 -19.14 6.61
N GLY A 85 6.98 -19.57 5.43
CA GLY A 85 7.01 -20.97 5.01
C GLY A 85 6.20 -21.20 3.75
N ARG A 86 6.07 -22.48 3.38
CA ARG A 86 5.24 -22.93 2.26
C ARG A 86 4.61 -24.31 2.51
N ILE A 87 3.50 -24.58 1.84
CA ILE A 87 2.85 -25.90 1.73
C ILE A 87 3.07 -26.37 0.29
N GLY A 88 3.95 -27.34 0.05
CA GLY A 88 4.36 -27.63 -1.34
C GLY A 88 4.95 -26.38 -2.01
N ALA A 89 4.40 -25.96 -3.15
CA ALA A 89 4.79 -24.73 -3.86
C ALA A 89 3.96 -23.49 -3.46
N ILE A 90 3.14 -23.58 -2.40
CA ILE A 90 2.23 -22.52 -1.98
C ILE A 90 2.85 -21.69 -0.85
N PRO A 91 3.16 -20.39 -1.07
CA PRO A 91 3.78 -19.54 -0.05
C PRO A 91 2.81 -19.16 1.07
N ILE A 92 3.34 -18.99 2.29
CA ILE A 92 2.66 -18.43 3.45
C ILE A 92 3.34 -17.11 3.80
N VAL A 93 2.63 -16.01 3.58
CA VAL A 93 3.17 -14.66 3.80
C VAL A 93 2.50 -14.04 5.03
N VAL A 94 3.30 -13.35 5.84
CA VAL A 94 2.83 -12.54 6.96
C VAL A 94 3.25 -11.11 6.71
N THR A 95 2.33 -10.17 6.94
CA THR A 95 2.63 -8.74 6.84
C THR A 95 2.10 -7.98 8.05
N THR A 96 2.77 -6.90 8.40
CA THR A 96 2.26 -5.83 9.26
C THR A 96 2.23 -4.56 8.44
N VAL A 97 1.06 -3.94 8.38
CA VAL A 97 0.81 -2.69 7.66
C VAL A 97 0.35 -1.66 8.68
N ALA A 98 0.85 -0.45 8.56
CA ALA A 98 0.40 0.69 9.35
C ALA A 98 0.25 1.91 8.46
N ALA A 99 -0.73 2.76 8.72
CA ALA A 99 -0.86 4.06 8.07
C ALA A 99 -1.34 5.09 9.06
N THR A 100 -0.91 6.34 8.89
CA THR A 100 -1.25 7.40 9.83
C THR A 100 -1.29 8.76 9.15
N ILE A 101 -2.11 9.65 9.70
CA ILE A 101 -2.09 11.07 9.37
C ILE A 101 -1.39 11.80 10.50
N ILE A 102 -0.37 12.58 10.15
CA ILE A 102 0.29 13.52 11.04
C ILE A 102 -0.18 14.92 10.67
N ASN A 103 -0.64 15.69 11.65
CA ASN A 103 -0.91 17.11 11.49
C ASN A 103 0.29 17.94 11.96
N ARG A 104 0.55 19.03 11.24
CA ARG A 104 1.58 20.02 11.50
C ARG A 104 0.93 21.33 11.91
N CYS A 105 0.96 21.66 13.19
CA CYS A 105 0.49 22.93 13.74
C CYS A 105 1.67 23.64 14.40
N ASP A 106 1.91 24.92 14.09
CA ASP A 106 3.00 25.71 14.67
C ASP A 106 4.38 25.02 14.66
N ARG A 107 4.70 24.34 13.55
CA ARG A 107 5.94 23.56 13.36
C ARG A 107 6.10 22.35 14.29
N ARG A 108 5.04 21.91 14.96
CA ARG A 108 4.99 20.67 15.74
C ARG A 108 4.15 19.63 15.03
N PHE A 109 4.58 18.39 15.12
CA PHE A 109 3.88 17.24 14.58
C PHE A 109 3.09 16.54 15.67
N SER A 110 1.84 16.23 15.39
CA SER A 110 1.00 15.36 16.21
C SER A 110 0.30 14.34 15.33
N ARG A 111 -0.04 13.18 15.91
CA ARG A 111 -0.82 12.17 15.20
C ARG A 111 -2.30 12.59 15.24
N MET A 112 -2.97 12.54 14.10
CA MET A 112 -4.41 12.68 14.06
C MET A 112 -5.08 11.39 14.51
N GLU A 113 -6.04 11.51 15.41
CA GLU A 113 -6.82 10.38 15.93
C GLU A 113 -8.25 10.44 15.40
N PHE A 114 -8.75 9.28 14.99
CA PHE A 114 -10.10 9.07 14.51
C PHE A 114 -10.83 8.11 15.46
N GLU A 115 -11.93 8.56 16.06
CA GLU A 115 -12.81 7.67 16.82
C GLU A 115 -13.53 6.70 15.86
N GLY A 116 -13.64 5.43 16.26
CA GLY A 116 -14.25 4.39 15.40
C GLY A 116 -13.49 4.16 14.08
N GLY A 117 -12.20 4.51 14.04
CA GLY A 117 -11.22 4.31 12.95
C GLY A 117 -11.09 2.86 12.46
N PRO A 118 -10.66 2.60 11.20
CA PRO A 118 -9.96 1.35 10.96
C PRO A 118 -8.75 1.28 11.91
N PRO A 119 -8.26 0.08 12.25
CA PRO A 119 -7.04 -0.04 13.02
C PRO A 119 -5.89 0.68 12.31
N THR A 120 -5.16 1.55 13.01
CA THR A 120 -3.96 2.22 12.46
C THR A 120 -2.87 1.22 12.10
N VAL A 121 -2.88 0.04 12.73
CA VAL A 121 -1.97 -1.06 12.47
C VAL A 121 -2.80 -2.32 12.26
N VAL A 122 -2.59 -2.97 11.12
CA VAL A 122 -3.19 -4.25 10.77
C VAL A 122 -2.09 -5.28 10.50
N ARG A 123 -2.37 -6.53 10.83
CA ARG A 123 -1.49 -7.67 10.59
C ARG A 123 -2.26 -8.68 9.80
N ALA A 124 -1.63 -9.30 8.81
CA ALA A 124 -2.31 -10.28 7.97
C ALA A 124 -1.46 -11.53 7.76
N VAL A 125 -2.13 -12.68 7.73
CA VAL A 125 -1.62 -13.88 7.08
C VAL A 125 -2.25 -13.94 5.69
N ILE A 126 -1.42 -14.12 4.67
CA ILE A 126 -1.84 -14.15 3.27
C ILE A 126 -1.49 -15.53 2.71
N LEU A 127 -2.51 -16.18 2.15
CA LEU A 127 -2.45 -17.51 1.54
C LEU A 127 -3.16 -17.46 0.18
N PRO A 128 -2.74 -18.21 -0.83
CA PRO A 128 -3.51 -18.35 -2.05
C PRO A 128 -4.60 -19.40 -1.84
N TYR A 129 -5.69 -19.02 -1.16
CA TYR A 129 -6.74 -19.93 -0.71
C TYR A 129 -7.56 -20.50 -1.88
N SER A 130 -7.83 -19.68 -2.89
CA SER A 130 -8.60 -20.05 -4.09
C SER A 130 -7.92 -21.08 -5.00
N VAL A 131 -6.65 -21.45 -4.77
CA VAL A 131 -6.00 -22.56 -5.49
C VAL A 131 -6.61 -23.93 -5.16
N GLY A 132 -7.37 -24.02 -4.06
CA GLY A 132 -8.12 -25.23 -3.71
C GLY A 132 -7.31 -26.37 -3.07
N ASP A 133 -6.05 -26.13 -2.71
CA ASP A 133 -5.20 -27.09 -2.00
C ASP A 133 -5.76 -27.45 -0.61
N GLU A 134 -5.77 -28.75 -0.29
CA GLU A 134 -6.31 -29.26 0.98
C GLU A 134 -5.52 -28.78 2.20
N GLY A 135 -4.18 -28.67 2.08
CA GLY A 135 -3.32 -28.18 3.14
C GLY A 135 -3.55 -26.70 3.43
N VAL A 136 -3.74 -25.89 2.38
CA VAL A 136 -4.13 -24.48 2.52
C VAL A 136 -5.49 -24.35 3.19
N ARG A 137 -6.49 -25.14 2.78
CA ARG A 137 -7.83 -25.12 3.41
C ARG A 137 -7.77 -25.51 4.89
N ALA A 138 -6.99 -26.53 5.23
CA ALA A 138 -6.78 -26.94 6.61
C ALA A 138 -6.13 -25.82 7.44
N LEU A 139 -5.06 -25.20 6.93
CA LEU A 139 -4.41 -24.08 7.61
C LEU A 139 -5.35 -22.86 7.74
N TRP A 140 -6.09 -22.52 6.69
CA TRP A 140 -7.05 -21.42 6.71
C TRP A 140 -8.10 -21.60 7.81
N LYS A 141 -8.62 -22.82 7.96
CA LYS A 141 -9.56 -23.18 9.03
C LYS A 141 -8.94 -22.97 10.41
N GLU A 142 -7.71 -23.41 10.63
CA GLU A 142 -7.01 -23.23 11.91
C GLU A 142 -6.73 -21.75 12.22
N LEU A 143 -6.32 -20.97 11.23
CA LEU A 143 -6.09 -19.52 11.37
C LEU A 143 -7.39 -18.76 11.66
N SER A 144 -8.47 -19.12 10.97
CA SER A 144 -9.80 -18.57 11.22
C SER A 144 -10.29 -18.92 12.64
N GLY A 145 -10.11 -20.18 13.06
CA GLY A 145 -10.43 -20.64 14.41
C GLY A 145 -9.56 -19.99 15.50
N ALA A 146 -8.35 -19.55 15.16
CA ALA A 146 -7.48 -18.77 16.04
C ALA A 146 -7.89 -17.28 16.13
N GLY A 147 -8.96 -16.86 15.45
CA GLY A 147 -9.54 -15.53 15.54
C GLY A 147 -8.96 -14.50 14.56
N LEU A 148 -8.34 -14.94 13.45
CA LEU A 148 -8.04 -14.05 12.34
C LEU A 148 -9.31 -13.84 11.50
N SER A 149 -9.58 -12.59 11.13
CA SER A 149 -10.77 -12.22 10.36
C SER A 149 -10.49 -12.27 8.86
N GLY A 150 -11.36 -12.92 8.09
CA GLY A 150 -11.35 -12.76 6.65
C GLY A 150 -11.61 -11.31 6.26
N LEU A 151 -10.93 -10.83 5.21
CA LEU A 151 -11.21 -9.52 4.62
C LEU A 151 -11.33 -9.65 3.12
N GLY A 152 -12.49 -9.26 2.62
CA GLY A 152 -12.76 -9.17 1.19
C GLY A 152 -11.81 -8.21 0.48
N SER A 153 -11.76 -8.37 -0.82
CA SER A 153 -10.97 -7.55 -1.73
C SER A 153 -11.39 -6.09 -1.85
N ASP A 154 -12.61 -5.72 -1.52
CA ASP A 154 -13.05 -4.32 -1.53
C ASP A 154 -13.39 -3.80 -0.13
N GLU A 155 -13.14 -4.62 0.90
CA GLU A 155 -13.48 -4.29 2.27
C GLU A 155 -12.38 -3.48 2.96
N VAL A 156 -12.83 -2.52 3.77
CA VAL A 156 -11.97 -1.77 4.68
C VAL A 156 -11.62 -2.65 5.88
N PRO A 157 -10.34 -2.68 6.31
CA PRO A 157 -9.94 -3.40 7.51
C PRO A 157 -10.74 -2.98 8.75
N HIS A 158 -11.51 -3.92 9.30
CA HIS A 158 -12.30 -3.74 10.52
C HIS A 158 -11.74 -4.49 11.74
N SER A 159 -10.70 -5.30 11.53
CA SER A 159 -10.00 -6.09 12.55
C SER A 159 -8.50 -5.86 12.45
N PRO A 160 -7.75 -5.82 13.57
CA PRO A 160 -6.30 -5.67 13.54
C PRO A 160 -5.58 -6.92 13.03
N ASP A 161 -6.25 -8.08 12.99
CA ASP A 161 -5.66 -9.36 12.61
C ASP A 161 -6.49 -10.04 11.51
N LEU A 162 -5.89 -10.15 10.34
CA LEU A 162 -6.56 -10.49 9.09
C LEU A 162 -6.03 -11.80 8.49
N LEU A 163 -6.89 -12.44 7.71
CA LEU A 163 -6.59 -13.59 6.88
C LEU A 163 -7.05 -13.28 5.45
N LEU A 164 -6.10 -13.25 4.50
CA LEU A 164 -6.35 -12.80 3.13
C LEU A 164 -6.06 -13.88 2.10
N ASP A 165 -6.91 -13.94 1.08
CA ASP A 165 -6.68 -14.73 -0.12
C ASP A 165 -5.93 -13.90 -1.17
N SER A 166 -4.71 -14.29 -1.54
CA SER A 166 -3.96 -13.65 -2.62
C SER A 166 -4.42 -14.04 -4.03
N THR A 167 -5.28 -15.05 -4.13
CA THR A 167 -5.80 -15.61 -5.39
C THR A 167 -7.30 -15.39 -5.58
N GLU A 168 -7.93 -14.55 -4.76
CA GLU A 168 -9.38 -14.27 -4.77
C GLU A 168 -9.93 -13.90 -6.16
N TYR A 169 -9.12 -13.25 -7.00
CA TYR A 169 -9.46 -12.83 -8.35
C TYR A 169 -8.65 -13.52 -9.46
N ALA A 170 -7.90 -14.57 -9.13
CA ALA A 170 -7.16 -15.30 -10.13
C ALA A 170 -8.09 -16.29 -10.84
N ASP A 171 -8.17 -16.20 -12.16
CA ASP A 171 -8.77 -17.27 -12.95
C ASP A 171 -7.84 -18.49 -12.92
N ALA A 172 -8.31 -19.57 -12.30
CA ALA A 172 -7.63 -20.87 -12.22
C ALA A 172 -6.11 -20.81 -11.92
N PRO A 173 -5.70 -20.27 -10.74
CA PRO A 173 -4.29 -20.14 -10.40
C PRO A 173 -3.58 -21.51 -10.35
N ASP A 174 -2.41 -21.61 -10.99
CA ASP A 174 -1.59 -22.82 -10.95
C ASP A 174 -0.93 -22.97 -9.57
N PRO A 175 -1.24 -24.03 -8.80
CA PRO A 175 -0.67 -24.26 -7.47
C PRO A 175 0.83 -24.56 -7.50
N SER A 176 1.42 -24.84 -8.67
CA SER A 176 2.85 -25.07 -8.86
C SER A 176 3.66 -23.82 -9.20
N ASP A 177 2.99 -22.72 -9.57
CA ASP A 177 3.60 -21.43 -9.89
C ASP A 177 3.97 -20.66 -8.62
N TYR A 178 4.98 -21.13 -7.91
CA TYR A 178 5.46 -20.50 -6.67
C TYR A 178 5.78 -19.01 -6.85
N VAL A 179 6.38 -18.62 -7.98
CA VAL A 179 6.76 -17.23 -8.26
C VAL A 179 5.52 -16.36 -8.42
N GLY A 180 4.57 -16.75 -9.28
CA GLY A 180 3.35 -15.99 -9.48
C GLY A 180 2.45 -15.95 -8.24
N LEU A 181 2.38 -17.03 -7.46
CA LEU A 181 1.66 -17.04 -6.18
C LEU A 181 2.28 -16.07 -5.16
N ARG A 182 3.62 -16.01 -5.11
CA ARG A 182 4.35 -15.07 -4.24
C ARG A 182 4.15 -13.62 -4.68
N GLU A 183 4.23 -13.33 -5.97
CA GLU A 183 3.98 -12.00 -6.52
C GLU A 183 2.56 -11.51 -6.20
N ARG A 184 1.56 -12.37 -6.39
CA ARG A 184 0.16 -12.08 -6.01
C ARG A 184 0.01 -11.78 -4.53
N ALA A 185 0.73 -12.48 -3.65
CA ALA A 185 0.74 -12.16 -2.23
C ALA A 185 1.31 -10.75 -1.97
N MET A 186 2.39 -10.36 -2.65
CA MET A 186 2.97 -9.02 -2.52
C MET A 186 2.03 -7.91 -3.05
N VAL A 187 1.35 -8.16 -4.16
CA VAL A 187 0.28 -7.27 -4.66
C VAL A 187 -0.82 -7.11 -3.61
N ARG A 188 -1.23 -8.21 -2.96
CA ARG A 188 -2.24 -8.16 -1.90
C ARG A 188 -1.77 -7.38 -0.66
N VAL A 189 -0.49 -7.47 -0.29
CA VAL A 189 0.09 -6.62 0.77
C VAL A 189 -0.01 -5.13 0.40
N ARG A 190 0.43 -4.78 -0.82
CA ARG A 190 0.40 -3.39 -1.30
C ARG A 190 -1.03 -2.85 -1.30
N ALA A 191 -1.98 -3.63 -1.80
CA ALA A 191 -3.40 -3.27 -1.79
C ALA A 191 -3.95 -3.07 -0.36
N LEU A 192 -3.53 -3.89 0.62
CA LEU A 192 -3.94 -3.72 2.01
C LEU A 192 -3.44 -2.37 2.58
N ARG A 193 -2.19 -1.98 2.31
CA ARG A 193 -1.64 -0.67 2.70
C ARG A 193 -2.39 0.47 2.06
N GLU A 194 -2.57 0.42 0.74
CA GLU A 194 -3.26 1.45 -0.04
C GLU A 194 -4.70 1.63 0.43
N ARG A 195 -5.42 0.55 0.77
CA ARG A 195 -6.77 0.64 1.34
C ARG A 195 -6.80 1.35 2.69
N LEU A 196 -5.83 1.06 3.56
CA LEU A 196 -5.75 1.71 4.86
C LEU A 196 -5.48 3.21 4.73
N GLU A 197 -4.60 3.59 3.79
CA GLU A 197 -4.33 5.00 3.45
C GLU A 197 -5.57 5.69 2.89
N THR A 198 -6.25 5.08 1.91
CA THR A 198 -7.47 5.61 1.31
C THR A 198 -8.58 5.83 2.35
N GLU A 199 -8.78 4.89 3.26
CA GLU A 199 -9.78 5.05 4.32
C GLU A 199 -9.41 6.18 5.30
N LEU A 200 -8.13 6.31 5.67
CA LEU A 200 -7.68 7.41 6.51
C LEU A 200 -7.84 8.77 5.82
N LEU A 201 -7.54 8.84 4.53
CA LEU A 201 -7.76 10.04 3.72
C LEU A 201 -9.25 10.41 3.70
N ARG A 202 -10.12 9.44 3.41
CA ARG A 202 -11.57 9.65 3.42
C ARG A 202 -12.07 10.17 4.77
N ARG A 203 -11.53 9.66 5.88
CA ARG A 203 -11.91 10.15 7.22
C ARG A 203 -11.43 11.57 7.48
N TRP A 204 -10.21 11.89 7.07
CA TRP A 204 -9.69 13.25 7.15
C TRP A 204 -10.56 14.26 6.39
N GLU A 205 -11.04 13.88 5.20
CA GLU A 205 -11.91 14.74 4.38
C GLU A 205 -13.26 15.04 5.04
N ASN A 206 -13.76 14.08 5.82
CA ASN A 206 -15.06 14.17 6.50
C ASN A 206 -14.94 14.61 7.98
N ASP A 207 -13.75 14.98 8.45
CA ASP A 207 -13.53 15.39 9.83
C ASP A 207 -13.92 16.86 10.03
N ASP A 208 -14.85 17.12 10.95
CA ASP A 208 -15.36 18.49 11.22
C ASP A 208 -14.24 19.48 11.56
N ARG A 209 -13.17 19.04 12.26
CA ARG A 209 -12.03 19.91 12.62
C ARG A 209 -11.26 20.39 11.38
N VAL A 210 -11.25 19.58 10.32
CA VAL A 210 -10.63 19.92 9.03
C VAL A 210 -11.57 20.80 8.21
N LEU A 211 -12.87 20.50 8.23
CA LEU A 211 -13.90 21.24 7.50
C LEU A 211 -14.07 22.67 8.03
N GLU A 212 -14.06 22.87 9.35
CA GLU A 212 -14.16 24.19 9.99
C GLU A 212 -13.00 25.13 9.61
N ASN A 213 -11.80 24.60 9.42
CA ASN A 213 -10.63 25.38 9.01
C ASN A 213 -10.59 25.67 7.51
N GLY A 214 -11.43 24.98 6.71
CA GLY A 214 -11.80 25.27 5.32
C GLY A 214 -10.71 25.20 4.24
N ASN A 215 -9.45 25.41 4.60
CA ASN A 215 -8.35 25.71 3.69
C ASN A 215 -7.10 24.85 3.90
N ASP A 216 -7.15 23.84 4.76
CA ASP A 216 -6.02 22.95 5.00
C ASP A 216 -5.90 21.88 3.92
N TRP A 217 -4.66 21.52 3.61
CA TRP A 217 -4.27 20.53 2.60
C TRP A 217 -3.53 19.37 3.25
N ILE A 218 -3.68 18.19 2.62
CA ILE A 218 -2.96 16.98 2.98
C ILE A 218 -2.00 16.57 1.86
N ALA A 219 -0.77 16.26 2.23
CA ALA A 219 0.17 15.57 1.36
C ALA A 219 0.04 14.06 1.59
N VAL A 220 -0.08 13.28 0.53
CA VAL A 220 -0.22 11.81 0.58
C VAL A 220 1.01 11.19 -0.06
N ASP A 221 1.70 10.28 0.62
CA ASP A 221 2.83 9.57 0.01
C ASP A 221 2.35 8.63 -1.10
N GLY A 222 2.89 8.81 -2.30
CA GLY A 222 2.48 8.07 -3.50
C GLY A 222 1.43 8.78 -4.36
N GLN A 223 0.83 8.01 -5.27
CA GLN A 223 -0.13 8.49 -6.25
C GLN A 223 -1.54 8.54 -5.63
N LEU A 224 -2.28 9.64 -5.88
CA LEU A 224 -3.70 9.71 -5.53
C LEU A 224 -4.51 8.84 -6.49
N ARG A 225 -5.22 7.84 -5.96
CA ARG A 225 -6.18 7.01 -6.68
C ARG A 225 -7.61 7.50 -6.41
N ASP A 226 -8.52 7.31 -7.36
CA ASP A 226 -9.94 7.70 -7.26
C ASP A 226 -10.19 9.19 -6.94
N VAL A 227 -9.75 10.09 -7.84
CA VAL A 227 -9.94 11.56 -7.74
C VAL A 227 -11.41 11.99 -7.98
N ARG A 228 -12.38 11.08 -7.94
CA ARG A 228 -13.79 11.40 -8.21
C ARG A 228 -14.43 11.98 -6.94
N GLU A 229 -14.55 13.30 -6.96
CA GLU A 229 -15.28 14.20 -6.04
C GLU A 229 -14.68 14.46 -4.64
N SER A 230 -14.00 13.50 -3.99
CA SER A 230 -13.58 13.61 -2.57
C SER A 230 -12.22 14.33 -2.35
N ASN A 231 -11.26 14.20 -3.27
CA ASN A 231 -9.83 14.55 -3.06
C ASN A 231 -9.42 16.01 -3.39
N ARG A 232 -10.27 17.03 -3.22
CA ARG A 232 -9.97 18.40 -3.71
C ARG A 232 -8.80 19.11 -3.00
N ARG A 233 -8.44 18.68 -1.79
CA ARG A 233 -7.37 19.28 -0.96
C ARG A 233 -6.23 18.31 -0.65
N ALA A 234 -6.08 17.27 -1.48
CA ALA A 234 -5.01 16.29 -1.37
C ALA A 234 -3.99 16.49 -2.50
N ILE A 235 -2.70 16.31 -2.18
CA ILE A 235 -1.60 16.30 -3.15
C ILE A 235 -0.82 15.01 -2.98
N GLY A 236 -0.68 14.23 -4.06
CA GLY A 236 0.17 13.04 -4.07
C GLY A 236 1.64 13.40 -4.21
N LEU A 237 2.50 12.73 -3.44
CA LEU A 237 3.95 12.89 -3.45
C LEU A 237 4.62 11.60 -3.95
N ILE A 238 4.96 11.56 -5.23
CA ILE A 238 5.63 10.41 -5.84
C ILE A 238 7.14 10.64 -5.75
N LYS A 239 7.83 9.83 -4.92
CA LYS A 239 9.28 9.92 -4.71
C LYS A 239 10.10 8.93 -5.55
N SER A 240 9.44 7.91 -6.09
CA SER A 240 10.02 6.91 -6.97
C SER A 240 9.16 6.81 -8.22
N VAL A 241 9.74 7.20 -9.36
CA VAL A 241 9.09 7.13 -10.67
C VAL A 241 9.53 5.84 -11.33
N ALA A 242 8.71 4.79 -11.18
CA ALA A 242 8.88 3.53 -11.91
C ALA A 242 8.41 3.65 -13.37
N ARG A 243 7.47 4.57 -13.64
CA ARG A 243 7.11 5.02 -14.98
C ARG A 243 7.87 6.28 -15.32
N SER A 244 8.26 6.40 -16.58
CA SER A 244 8.81 7.64 -17.12
C SER A 244 7.65 8.43 -17.74
N GLU A 245 7.08 9.39 -17.01
CA GLU A 245 6.06 10.30 -17.56
C GLU A 245 6.65 11.29 -18.57
N PHE A 246 7.98 11.45 -18.53
CA PHE A 246 8.75 12.25 -19.47
C PHE A 246 9.48 11.35 -20.47
N THR A 247 9.61 11.81 -21.71
CA THR A 247 10.38 11.11 -22.74
C THR A 247 11.25 12.08 -23.53
N GLY A 248 12.37 11.59 -24.09
CA GLY A 248 13.26 12.40 -24.93
C GLY A 248 13.79 13.65 -24.24
N GLU A 249 13.64 14.81 -24.88
CA GLU A 249 14.13 16.11 -24.39
C GLU A 249 13.53 16.52 -23.04
N ASP A 250 12.30 16.08 -22.73
CA ASP A 250 11.63 16.46 -21.47
C ASP A 250 12.27 15.77 -20.26
N VAL A 251 12.96 14.64 -20.46
CA VAL A 251 13.77 13.99 -19.41
C VAL A 251 14.97 14.86 -19.06
N GLY A 252 15.62 15.45 -20.07
CA GLY A 252 16.73 16.40 -19.87
C GLY A 252 16.29 17.59 -19.03
N MET A 253 15.12 18.16 -19.34
CA MET A 253 14.53 19.24 -18.54
C MET A 253 14.34 18.86 -17.06
N LEU A 254 13.86 17.63 -16.77
CA LEU A 254 13.66 17.18 -15.40
C LEU A 254 14.99 16.98 -14.65
N LEU A 255 16.01 16.43 -15.33
CA LEU A 255 17.32 16.16 -14.75
C LEU A 255 18.14 17.44 -14.53
N ASP A 256 17.97 18.43 -15.39
CA ASP A 256 18.65 19.74 -15.33
C ASP A 256 17.90 20.75 -14.44
N LEU A 257 16.86 20.32 -13.72
CA LEU A 257 16.02 21.19 -12.91
C LEU A 257 16.78 21.67 -11.65
N ASP A 258 16.99 22.98 -11.54
CA ASP A 258 17.63 23.56 -10.36
C ASP A 258 16.82 23.34 -9.08
N ALA A 259 17.52 23.28 -7.94
CA ALA A 259 16.89 23.21 -6.62
C ALA A 259 15.88 24.36 -6.42
N GLY A 260 14.66 24.01 -5.99
CA GLY A 260 13.58 24.97 -5.76
C GLY A 260 12.78 25.34 -7.02
N LYS A 261 13.10 24.80 -8.20
CA LYS A 261 12.28 24.92 -9.39
C LYS A 261 11.26 23.77 -9.48
N ARG A 262 10.29 23.93 -10.38
CA ARG A 262 9.36 22.87 -10.81
C ARG A 262 9.33 22.82 -12.34
N THR A 263 8.89 21.72 -12.93
CA THR A 263 8.51 21.71 -14.35
C THR A 263 7.19 22.46 -14.54
N THR A 264 6.86 22.79 -15.78
CA THR A 264 5.47 23.06 -16.18
C THR A 264 4.55 21.91 -15.76
N SER A 265 3.33 22.25 -15.35
CA SER A 265 2.26 21.28 -15.09
C SER A 265 1.92 20.52 -16.37
N PHE A 266 1.62 19.22 -16.25
CA PHE A 266 1.36 18.35 -17.38
C PHE A 266 0.33 17.28 -17.03
N VAL A 267 -0.26 16.68 -18.06
CA VAL A 267 -0.99 15.42 -17.98
C VAL A 267 -0.07 14.32 -18.53
N PRO A 268 0.25 13.29 -17.73
CA PRO A 268 1.09 12.16 -18.15
C PRO A 268 0.43 11.33 -19.26
#